data_AF-A0A9E2R7E1-F1
#
_entry.id   AF-A0A9E2R7E1-F1
#
_cell.length_a   1.000
_cell.length_b   1.000
_cell.length_c   1.000
_cell.angle_alpha   90.00
_cell.angle_beta   90.00
_cell.angle_gamma   90.00
#
_symmetry.space_group_name_H-M   'P 1'
#
loop_
_entity.id
_entity.type
_entity.pdbx_description
1 polymer ?
#
loop_
_entity_poly.entity_id
_entity_poly.type
_entity_poly.pdbx_seq_one_letter_code
_entity_poly.pdbx_strand_id
1 'polypeptide(L)'
;MSAFDPNDVRKAVSEFTPRHQQKFENLLPARDVIVELRQKRASFRAIAELLTQHCLPAGKTAIANFCHEVLGETIRPHRRTPRKRLPALEPKGESKFVLPASATTAPGEPPNPEATVDRPRGPRIAQIRKLNPQSNEKADSHP
;
A
#
# COMPACT_ATOMS: atom_id res chain seq x y z
N MET A 1 -7.28 -53.79 1.60
CA MET A 1 -6.75 -52.49 1.15
C MET A 1 -6.82 -52.50 -0.36
N SER A 2 -7.64 -51.65 -0.98
CA SER A 2 -7.78 -51.61 -2.44
C SER A 2 -6.42 -51.28 -3.04
N ALA A 3 -5.93 -52.12 -3.96
CA ALA A 3 -4.66 -51.88 -4.65
C ALA A 3 -4.75 -50.58 -5.46
N PHE A 4 -3.66 -49.83 -5.49
CA PHE A 4 -3.55 -48.60 -6.28
C PHE A 4 -3.47 -48.97 -7.76
N ASP A 5 -4.52 -48.67 -8.55
CA ASP A 5 -4.53 -48.86 -9.99
C ASP A 5 -4.14 -47.56 -10.70
N PRO A 6 -2.98 -47.51 -11.38
CA PRO A 6 -2.54 -46.31 -12.11
C PRO A 6 -3.49 -45.92 -13.25
N ASN A 7 -4.27 -46.85 -13.81
CA ASN A 7 -5.25 -46.52 -14.85
C ASN A 7 -6.46 -45.77 -14.30
N ASP A 8 -6.93 -46.14 -13.11
CA ASP A 8 -8.03 -45.45 -12.42
C ASP A 8 -7.62 -44.02 -12.05
N VAL A 9 -6.37 -43.83 -11.63
CA VAL A 9 -5.82 -42.48 -11.38
C VAL A 9 -5.72 -41.66 -12.66
N ARG A 10 -5.29 -42.23 -13.79
CA ARG A 10 -5.25 -41.52 -15.08
C ARG A 10 -6.65 -41.14 -15.57
N LYS A 11 -7.64 -42.00 -15.35
CA LYS A 11 -9.06 -41.70 -15.61
C LYS A 11 -9.55 -40.57 -14.71
N ALA A 12 -9.29 -40.63 -13.42
CA ALA A 12 -9.64 -39.57 -12.47
C ALA A 12 -8.97 -38.23 -12.81
N VAL A 13 -7.71 -38.23 -13.26
CA VAL A 13 -7.01 -37.01 -13.73
C VAL A 13 -7.63 -36.47 -15.03
N SER A 14 -8.09 -37.35 -15.92
CA SER A 14 -8.75 -36.93 -17.16
C SER A 14 -10.15 -36.35 -16.92
N GLU A 15 -10.86 -36.85 -15.91
CA GLU A 15 -12.18 -36.35 -15.48
C GLU A 15 -12.07 -35.19 -14.49
N PHE A 16 -10.88 -34.97 -13.90
CA PHE A 16 -10.64 -33.88 -12.98
C PHE A 16 -10.70 -32.55 -13.71
N THR A 17 -11.89 -31.98 -13.72
CA THR A 17 -12.08 -30.57 -14.00
C THR A 17 -11.88 -29.84 -12.68
N PRO A 18 -10.85 -28.98 -12.54
CA PRO A 18 -10.72 -28.14 -11.36
C PRO A 18 -12.04 -27.40 -11.19
N ARG A 19 -12.77 -27.69 -10.11
CA ARG A 19 -14.05 -27.04 -9.84
C ARG A 19 -13.71 -25.58 -9.54
N HIS A 20 -13.79 -24.74 -10.56
CA HIS A 20 -13.71 -23.30 -10.39
C HIS A 20 -14.89 -22.94 -9.51
N GLN A 21 -14.67 -22.75 -8.21
CA GLN A 21 -15.69 -22.22 -7.34
C GLN A 21 -16.05 -20.86 -7.91
N GLN A 22 -17.24 -20.75 -8.49
CA GLN A 22 -17.72 -19.51 -9.05
C GLN A 22 -17.87 -18.58 -7.85
N LYS A 23 -16.98 -17.60 -7.77
CA LYS A 23 -16.90 -16.75 -6.59
C LYS A 23 -18.23 -16.01 -6.52
N PHE A 24 -18.80 -15.98 -5.32
CA PHE A 24 -20.03 -15.25 -5.04
C PHE A 24 -21.33 -15.80 -5.66
N GLU A 25 -21.43 -17.08 -6.04
CA GLU A 25 -22.71 -17.71 -6.45
C GLU A 25 -23.88 -17.34 -5.54
N ASN A 26 -23.63 -17.36 -4.24
CA ASN A 26 -24.62 -17.04 -3.22
C ASN A 26 -25.00 -15.55 -3.18
N LEU A 27 -24.15 -14.65 -3.68
CA LEU A 27 -24.41 -13.20 -3.68
C LEU A 27 -24.93 -12.68 -5.02
N LEU A 28 -24.79 -13.46 -6.11
CA LEU A 28 -25.31 -13.08 -7.43
C LEU A 28 -26.82 -12.80 -7.40
N PRO A 29 -27.68 -13.61 -6.74
CA PRO A 29 -29.11 -13.32 -6.66
C PRO A 29 -29.44 -12.03 -5.92
N ALA A 30 -28.58 -11.64 -4.95
CA ALA A 30 -28.75 -10.44 -4.15
C ALA A 30 -27.96 -9.24 -4.70
N ARG A 31 -27.44 -9.33 -5.94
CA ARG A 31 -26.59 -8.28 -6.53
C ARG A 31 -27.27 -6.92 -6.52
N ASP A 32 -28.50 -6.85 -7.01
CA ASP A 32 -29.21 -5.57 -7.15
C ASP A 32 -29.49 -4.95 -5.78
N VAL A 33 -29.86 -5.76 -4.79
CA VAL A 33 -30.03 -5.34 -3.40
C VAL A 33 -28.73 -4.80 -2.81
N ILE A 34 -27.60 -5.48 -3.04
CA ILE A 34 -26.27 -5.01 -2.58
C ILE A 34 -25.91 -3.69 -3.26
N VAL A 35 -26.19 -3.54 -4.55
CA VAL A 35 -25.95 -2.32 -5.32
C VAL A 35 -26.77 -1.16 -4.73
N GLU A 36 -28.04 -1.36 -4.45
CA GLU A 36 -28.92 -0.34 -3.86
C GLU A 36 -28.42 0.09 -2.48
N LEU A 37 -28.07 -0.86 -1.61
CA LEU A 37 -27.52 -0.55 -0.29
C LEU A 37 -26.21 0.24 -0.39
N ARG A 38 -25.38 -0.02 -1.41
CA ARG A 38 -24.16 0.75 -1.68
C ARG A 38 -24.41 2.15 -2.19
N GLN A 39 -25.42 2.34 -3.04
CA GLN A 39 -25.86 3.67 -3.43
C GLN A 39 -26.31 4.49 -2.22
N LYS A 40 -26.96 3.84 -1.23
CA LYS A 40 -27.34 4.44 0.06
C LYS A 40 -26.18 4.59 1.06
N ARG A 41 -24.94 4.29 0.64
CA ARG A 41 -23.72 4.33 1.48
C ARG A 41 -23.79 3.44 2.72
N ALA A 42 -24.54 2.34 2.67
CA ALA A 42 -24.55 1.37 3.75
C ALA A 42 -23.15 0.73 3.91
N SER A 43 -22.75 0.49 5.16
CA SER A 43 -21.47 -0.14 5.46
C SER A 43 -21.46 -1.63 5.08
N PHE A 44 -20.28 -2.21 4.84
CA PHE A 44 -20.14 -3.64 4.57
C PHE A 44 -20.72 -4.53 5.69
N ARG A 45 -20.64 -4.07 6.94
CA ARG A 45 -21.21 -4.80 8.09
C ARG A 45 -22.73 -4.76 8.05
N ALA A 46 -23.32 -3.58 7.85
CA ALA A 46 -24.78 -3.43 7.78
C ALA A 46 -25.38 -4.26 6.62
N ILE A 47 -24.71 -4.27 5.47
CA ILE A 47 -25.14 -5.10 4.32
C ILE A 47 -25.08 -6.59 4.69
N ALA A 48 -23.99 -7.04 5.31
CA ALA A 48 -23.83 -8.43 5.72
C ALA A 48 -24.89 -8.85 6.76
N GLU A 49 -25.19 -8.00 7.74
CA GLU A 49 -26.23 -8.24 8.73
C GLU A 49 -27.62 -8.34 8.08
N LEU A 50 -27.96 -7.41 7.19
CA LEU A 50 -29.25 -7.41 6.49
C LEU A 50 -29.41 -8.64 5.59
N LEU A 51 -28.37 -9.00 4.83
CA LEU A 51 -28.40 -10.19 3.99
C LEU A 51 -28.52 -11.47 4.82
N THR A 52 -27.82 -11.54 5.95
CA THR A 52 -27.91 -12.68 6.87
C THR A 52 -29.32 -12.83 7.46
N GLN A 53 -30.03 -11.72 7.65
CA GLN A 53 -31.42 -11.74 8.15
C GLN A 53 -32.44 -12.17 7.09
N HIS A 54 -32.26 -11.79 5.82
CA HIS A 54 -33.35 -11.89 4.82
C HIS A 54 -33.05 -12.70 3.57
N CYS A 55 -31.77 -12.82 3.20
CA CYS A 55 -31.39 -13.43 1.94
C CYS A 55 -30.62 -14.71 2.21
N LEU A 56 -29.39 -14.59 2.71
CA LEU A 56 -28.44 -15.67 2.88
C LEU A 56 -27.37 -15.24 3.90
N PRO A 57 -26.81 -16.18 4.70
CA PRO A 57 -25.71 -15.88 5.61
C PRO A 57 -24.46 -15.46 4.81
N ALA A 58 -24.14 -14.18 4.87
CA ALA A 58 -23.03 -13.58 4.14
C ALA A 58 -22.11 -12.82 5.10
N GLY A 59 -20.82 -13.17 5.08
CA GLY A 59 -19.82 -12.48 5.89
C GLY A 59 -19.46 -11.10 5.35
N LYS A 60 -19.09 -10.17 6.23
CA LYS A 60 -18.58 -8.84 5.86
C LYS A 60 -17.49 -8.89 4.78
N THR A 61 -16.56 -9.84 4.88
CA THR A 61 -15.45 -10.02 3.94
C THR A 61 -15.92 -10.47 2.56
N ALA A 62 -16.93 -11.35 2.50
CA ALA A 62 -17.53 -11.79 1.24
C ALA A 62 -18.21 -10.61 0.51
N ILE A 63 -18.95 -9.77 1.25
CA ILE A 63 -19.57 -8.55 0.69
C ILE A 63 -18.52 -7.54 0.24
N ALA A 64 -17.44 -7.36 1.01
CA ALA A 64 -16.35 -6.47 0.63
C ALA A 64 -15.71 -6.91 -0.69
N ASN A 65 -15.33 -8.18 -0.80
CA ASN A 65 -14.73 -8.72 -2.01
C ASN A 65 -15.71 -8.64 -3.19
N PHE A 66 -16.99 -8.93 -2.98
CA PHE A 66 -18.03 -8.79 -4.00
C PHE A 66 -18.16 -7.35 -4.51
N CYS A 67 -18.17 -6.35 -3.62
CA CYS A 67 -18.25 -4.95 -4.05
C CYS A 67 -16.98 -4.50 -4.81
N HIS A 68 -15.81 -5.00 -4.43
CA HIS A 68 -14.57 -4.70 -5.15
C HIS A 68 -14.49 -5.39 -6.51
N GLU A 69 -14.95 -6.65 -6.62
CA GLU A 69 -14.82 -7.47 -7.83
C GLU A 69 -15.99 -7.26 -8.82
N VAL A 70 -17.23 -7.13 -8.32
CA VAL A 70 -18.46 -7.07 -9.15
C VAL A 70 -18.95 -5.65 -9.39
N LEU A 71 -18.93 -4.80 -8.36
CA LEU A 71 -19.27 -3.39 -8.51
C LEU A 71 -18.09 -2.54 -9.00
N GLY A 72 -16.87 -3.10 -8.96
CA GLY A 72 -15.66 -2.35 -9.25
C GLY A 72 -15.55 -1.12 -8.35
N GLU A 73 -16.09 -1.18 -7.10
CA GLU A 73 -15.98 -0.09 -6.14
C GLU A 73 -14.49 0.20 -5.98
N THR A 74 -14.08 1.25 -6.69
CA THR A 74 -12.67 1.51 -6.87
C THR A 74 -12.09 1.66 -5.49
N ILE A 75 -11.12 0.80 -5.18
CA ILE A 75 -9.99 1.17 -4.34
C ILE A 75 -9.33 2.30 -5.13
N ARG A 76 -9.95 3.48 -5.23
CA ARG A 76 -9.25 4.67 -5.64
C ARG A 76 -8.28 4.82 -4.48
N PRO A 77 -6.95 4.63 -4.65
CA PRO A 77 -6.05 5.28 -3.72
C PRO A 77 -6.53 6.71 -3.74
N HIS A 78 -7.08 7.16 -2.61
CA HIS A 78 -7.66 8.49 -2.48
C HIS A 78 -6.55 9.42 -2.95
N ARG A 79 -6.64 9.81 -4.23
CA ARG A 79 -5.60 10.54 -4.93
C ARG A 79 -5.69 11.84 -4.21
N ARG A 80 -4.82 12.01 -3.21
CA ARG A 80 -4.66 13.23 -2.45
C ARG A 80 -4.52 14.27 -3.53
N THR A 81 -5.60 14.99 -3.80
CA THR A 81 -5.56 16.18 -4.62
C THR A 81 -4.48 17.00 -3.95
N PRO A 82 -3.30 17.19 -4.57
CA PRO A 82 -2.31 18.05 -3.96
C PRO A 82 -3.01 19.39 -3.83
N ARG A 83 -3.24 19.86 -2.59
CA ARG A 83 -3.63 21.24 -2.36
C ARG A 83 -2.57 22.04 -3.11
N LYS A 84 -2.97 22.67 -4.22
CA LYS A 84 -2.14 23.67 -4.87
C LYS A 84 -1.90 24.72 -3.79
N ARG A 85 -0.72 24.72 -3.17
CA ARG A 85 -0.25 25.89 -2.45
C ARG A 85 -0.15 26.97 -3.52
N LEU A 86 -0.96 28.01 -3.38
CA LEU A 86 -0.78 29.23 -4.14
C LEU A 86 0.68 29.70 -3.92
N PRO A 87 1.40 30.15 -4.95
CA PRO A 87 2.73 30.72 -4.77
C PRO A 87 2.61 31.90 -3.81
N ALA A 88 3.41 31.87 -2.73
CA ALA A 88 3.58 33.02 -1.87
C ALA A 88 4.17 34.15 -2.71
N LEU A 89 3.46 35.28 -2.74
CA LEU A 89 3.95 36.51 -3.34
C LEU A 89 5.19 36.94 -2.56
N GLU A 90 6.33 37.00 -3.24
CA GLU A 90 7.57 37.59 -2.72
C GLU A 90 7.31 39.06 -2.31
N PRO A 91 7.54 39.48 -1.06
CA PRO A 91 7.55 40.90 -0.74
C PRO A 91 8.93 41.46 -1.06
N LYS A 92 9.08 41.97 -2.28
CA LYS A 92 10.18 42.84 -2.67
C LYS A 92 9.83 44.27 -2.25
N GLY A 93 10.60 44.84 -1.34
CA GLY A 93 10.90 46.27 -1.37
C GLY A 93 10.50 47.12 -0.15
N GLU A 94 11.48 47.34 0.74
CA GLU A 94 11.91 48.64 1.28
C GLU A 94 10.84 49.75 1.48
N SER A 95 10.51 50.08 2.74
CA SER A 95 10.43 51.48 3.16
C SER A 95 10.56 51.61 4.68
N LYS A 96 11.33 52.62 5.09
CA LYS A 96 11.81 52.94 6.43
C LYS A 96 10.69 53.59 7.26
N PHE A 97 10.53 53.22 8.54
CA PHE A 97 10.35 54.19 9.63
C PHE A 97 10.47 53.57 11.05
N VAL A 98 11.53 53.98 11.75
CA VAL A 98 11.65 54.37 13.18
C VAL A 98 11.23 53.40 14.31
N LEU A 99 12.25 53.01 15.10
CA LEU A 99 12.26 52.42 16.48
C LEU A 99 11.86 53.46 17.56
N PRO A 100 11.39 53.09 18.77
CA PRO A 100 12.24 52.54 19.88
C PRO A 100 11.55 51.40 20.69
N ALA A 101 12.20 50.29 21.05
CA ALA A 101 13.30 50.02 22.00
C ALA A 101 12.90 50.01 23.50
N SER A 102 12.81 48.81 24.10
CA SER A 102 13.29 48.40 25.45
C SER A 102 12.61 47.09 25.88
N ALA A 103 13.23 46.10 26.54
CA ALA A 103 14.60 45.89 26.99
C ALA A 103 14.78 44.41 27.43
N THR A 104 16.06 44.00 27.58
CA THR A 104 16.61 43.15 28.66
C THR A 104 16.97 41.67 28.38
N THR A 105 18.31 41.43 28.41
CA THR A 105 19.11 40.20 28.74
C THR A 105 19.02 38.98 27.82
N ALA A 106 20.08 38.24 27.44
CA ALA A 106 21.50 38.15 27.81
C ALA A 106 22.27 37.33 26.70
N PRO A 107 23.62 37.27 26.70
CA PRO A 107 24.48 37.02 25.53
C PRO A 107 25.14 35.63 25.42
N GLY A 108 25.50 35.20 24.19
CA GLY A 108 26.43 34.08 23.96
C GLY A 108 26.62 33.65 22.48
N GLU A 109 27.72 34.12 21.87
CA GLU A 109 28.59 33.58 20.79
C GLU A 109 28.09 32.84 19.50
N PRO A 110 28.87 32.91 18.39
CA PRO A 110 28.39 32.84 17.00
C PRO A 110 28.26 31.42 16.41
N PRO A 111 27.44 31.22 15.35
CA PRO A 111 27.40 29.94 14.64
C PRO A 111 28.57 29.79 13.64
N ASN A 112 29.39 28.78 13.89
CA ASN A 112 30.39 28.22 12.98
C ASN A 112 29.76 27.78 11.63
N PRO A 113 30.27 28.20 10.45
CA PRO A 113 29.76 27.77 9.16
C PRO A 113 30.59 26.61 8.59
N GLU A 114 30.21 25.36 8.83
CA GLU A 114 30.81 24.24 8.08
C GLU A 114 29.80 23.15 7.68
N ALA A 115 29.70 23.00 6.36
CA ALA A 115 29.26 21.84 5.59
C ALA A 115 27.85 21.27 5.87
N THR A 116 26.82 21.94 5.34
CA THR A 116 25.57 21.25 4.98
C THR A 116 25.83 20.31 3.81
N VAL A 117 26.20 19.06 4.08
CA VAL A 117 26.08 17.98 3.10
C VAL A 117 24.59 17.70 2.96
N ASP A 118 23.98 18.26 1.92
CA ASP A 118 22.63 17.94 1.47
C ASP A 118 22.53 16.45 1.16
N ARG A 119 22.15 15.65 2.17
CA ARG A 119 21.80 14.25 1.94
C ARG A 119 20.44 14.23 1.24
N PRO A 120 20.32 13.61 0.05
CA PRO A 120 19.06 13.56 -0.65
C PRO A 120 18.02 12.85 0.23
N ARG A 121 16.86 13.51 0.43
CA ARG A 121 15.70 12.92 1.09
C ARG A 121 15.02 11.94 0.13
N GLY A 122 15.34 10.66 0.32
CA GLY A 122 14.76 9.50 -0.37
C GLY A 122 15.17 8.20 0.36
N PRO A 123 14.71 7.02 -0.10
CA PRO A 123 15.09 5.75 0.50
C PRO A 123 16.61 5.60 0.53
N ARG A 124 17.19 5.41 1.73
CA ARG A 124 18.64 5.32 1.92
C ARG A 124 19.12 3.91 1.59
N ILE A 125 19.61 3.71 0.37
CA ILE A 125 20.27 2.46 -0.03
C ILE A 125 21.69 2.44 0.55
N ALA A 126 22.05 1.35 1.23
CA ALA A 126 23.37 1.18 1.81
C ALA A 126 24.45 1.08 0.71
N GLN A 127 25.56 1.80 0.86
CA GLN A 127 26.71 1.67 -0.03
C GLN A 127 27.57 0.49 0.42
N ILE A 128 27.53 -0.62 -0.34
CA ILE A 128 28.43 -1.74 -0.12
C ILE A 128 29.79 -1.38 -0.75
N ARG A 129 30.81 -1.16 0.08
CA ARG A 129 32.19 -0.99 -0.42
C ARG A 129 32.65 -2.35 -0.96
N LYS A 130 33.02 -2.42 -2.24
CA LYS A 130 33.59 -3.64 -2.84
C LYS A 130 34.94 -3.92 -2.17
N LEU A 131 35.07 -5.05 -1.48
CA LEU A 131 36.36 -5.56 -1.02
C LEU A 131 37.16 -6.02 -2.24
N ASN A 132 38.39 -5.53 -2.36
CA ASN A 132 39.34 -5.91 -3.40
C ASN A 132 39.90 -7.29 -3.06
N PRO A 133 39.78 -8.33 -3.91
CA PRO A 133 40.39 -9.62 -3.65
C PRO A 133 41.91 -9.50 -3.82
N GLN A 134 42.64 -9.43 -2.71
CA GLN A 134 44.09 -9.64 -2.74
C GLN A 134 44.36 -11.11 -3.09
N SER A 135 45.14 -11.29 -4.16
CA SER A 135 45.74 -12.52 -4.64
C SER A 135 46.34 -13.36 -3.52
N ASN A 136 45.85 -14.59 -3.35
CA ASN A 136 46.54 -15.64 -2.63
C ASN A 136 46.99 -16.70 -3.64
N GLU A 137 48.12 -16.46 -4.30
CA GLU A 137 48.82 -17.48 -5.08
C GLU A 137 49.90 -18.09 -4.18
N LYS A 138 49.53 -19.16 -3.46
CA LYS A 138 50.44 -20.15 -2.91
C LYS A 138 49.99 -21.51 -3.43
N ALA A 139 50.60 -21.95 -4.52
CA ALA A 139 50.76 -23.34 -4.90
C ALA A 139 52.26 -23.51 -5.20
N ASP A 140 53.01 -24.07 -4.26
CA ASP A 140 53.29 -25.51 -4.21
C ASP A 140 54.05 -25.96 -5.46
N SER A 141 55.38 -26.02 -5.36
CA SER A 141 56.21 -26.79 -6.27
C SER A 141 57.46 -27.25 -5.52
N HIS A 142 57.43 -28.54 -5.12
CA HIS A 142 58.56 -29.34 -4.66
C HIS A 142 59.57 -29.57 -5.81
N PRO A 143 60.84 -29.88 -5.51
CA PRO A 143 61.26 -31.30 -5.44
C PRO A 143 61.74 -31.76 -4.06
#